data_AF-C3Z793-F1
#
_entry.id   AF-C3Z793-F1
#
_cell.length_a   1.000
_cell.length_b   1.000
_cell.length_c   1.000
_cell.angle_alpha   90.00
_cell.angle_beta   90.00
_cell.angle_gamma   90.00
#
_symmetry.space_group_name_H-M   'P 1'
#
loop_
_entity.id
_entity.type
_entity.pdbx_description
1 polymer ?
#
loop_
_entity_poly.entity_id
_entity_poly.type
_entity_poly.pdbx_seq_one_letter_code
_entity_poly.pdbx_strand_id
1 'polypeptide(L)' 'AHPPCSDMITAAITALKDRKGTSLAAIKKYVAANYKFDVDKQGHVLRRTLKRMVEKGTLTQPKGKGASGSFKIS' A
#
# COMPACT_ATOMS: atom_id res chain seq x y z
N ALA A 1 -7.66 -13.98 -10.52
CA ALA A 1 -7.30 -12.63 -11.00
C ALA A 1 -7.14 -11.72 -9.79
N HIS A 2 -6.26 -10.72 -9.86
CA HIS A 2 -6.15 -9.71 -8.80
C HIS A 2 -6.73 -8.37 -9.30
N PRO A 3 -7.34 -7.55 -8.42
CA PRO A 3 -7.80 -6.21 -8.77
C PRO A 3 -6.59 -5.28 -9.02
N PRO A 4 -6.83 -4.03 -9.46
CA PRO A 4 -5.80 -3.00 -9.59
C PRO A 4 -4.96 -2.85 -8.31
N CYS A 5 -3.67 -2.51 -8.46
CA CYS A 5 -2.78 -2.30 -7.30
C CYS A 5 -3.33 -1.26 -6.30
N SER A 6 -4.01 -0.23 -6.80
CA SER A 6 -4.64 0.80 -5.97
C SER A 6 -5.66 0.18 -5.02
N ASP A 7 -6.53 -0.69 -5.53
CA ASP A 7 -7.58 -1.35 -4.74
C ASP A 7 -6.97 -2.35 -3.76
N MET A 8 -5.95 -3.09 -4.17
CA MET A 8 -5.22 -4.00 -3.28
C MET A 8 -4.56 -3.25 -2.11
N ILE A 9 -4.02 -2.05 -2.35
CA ILE A 9 -3.43 -1.22 -1.30
C ILE A 9 -4.52 -0.69 -0.36
N THR A 10 -5.63 -0.15 -0.91
CA THR A 10 -6.75 0.34 -0.10
C THR A 10 -7.36 -0.78 0.74
N ALA A 11 -7.54 -1.97 0.17
CA ALA A 11 -8.00 -3.15 0.87
C ALA A 11 -7.02 -3.55 2.00
N ALA A 12 -5.72 -3.54 1.74
CA ALA A 12 -4.71 -3.83 2.75
C ALA A 12 -4.74 -2.84 3.92
N ILE A 13 -4.81 -1.53 3.64
CA ILE A 13 -4.87 -0.49 4.68
C ILE A 13 -6.18 -0.61 5.48
N THR A 14 -7.30 -0.86 4.80
CA THR A 14 -8.62 -1.05 5.42
C THR A 14 -8.71 -2.33 6.23
N ALA A 15 -8.00 -3.40 5.85
CA ALA A 15 -7.97 -4.65 6.59
C ALA A 15 -7.05 -4.57 7.82
N LEU A 16 -5.89 -3.95 7.67
CA LEU A 16 -4.89 -3.85 8.73
C LEU A 16 -5.23 -2.80 9.79
N LYS A 17 -6.08 -1.80 9.48
CA LYS A 17 -6.59 -0.75 10.40
C LYS A 17 -5.55 -0.24 11.41
N ASP A 18 -4.32 -0.03 10.96
CA ASP A 18 -3.26 0.37 11.87
C ASP A 18 -3.45 1.82 12.31
N ARG A 19 -3.55 2.06 13.62
CA ARG A 19 -3.76 3.39 14.20
C ARG A 19 -2.68 4.38 13.76
N LYS A 20 -1.45 3.93 13.55
CA LYS A 20 -0.29 4.73 13.10
C LYS A 20 -0.12 4.72 11.58
N GLY A 21 -0.97 3.98 10.86
CA GLY A 21 -0.91 3.77 9.43
C GLY A 21 -0.13 2.51 9.06
N THR A 22 -0.51 1.93 7.94
CA THR A 22 0.00 0.66 7.47
C THR A 22 1.32 0.85 6.73
N SER A 23 2.35 0.12 7.13
CA SER A 23 3.66 0.20 6.49
C SER A 23 3.68 -0.50 5.13
N LEU A 24 4.62 -0.11 4.26
CA LEU A 24 4.83 -0.77 2.96
C LEU A 24 5.06 -2.28 3.09
N ALA A 25 5.79 -2.70 4.13
CA ALA A 25 6.04 -4.12 4.39
C ALA A 25 4.76 -4.88 4.75
N ALA A 26 3.89 -4.27 5.57
CA ALA A 26 2.61 -4.86 5.93
C ALA A 26 1.65 -4.95 4.74
N ILE A 27 1.61 -3.92 3.88
CA ILE A 27 0.84 -3.94 2.63
C ILE A 27 1.36 -5.06 1.72
N LYS A 28 2.68 -5.18 1.52
CA LYS A 28 3.27 -6.27 0.73
C LYS A 28 2.86 -7.64 1.27
N LYS A 29 2.97 -7.85 2.58
CA LYS A 29 2.60 -9.11 3.22
C LYS A 29 1.13 -9.45 3.04
N TYR A 30 0.24 -8.47 3.22
CA TYR A 30 -1.19 -8.66 2.99
C TYR A 30 -1.49 -8.99 1.54
N VAL A 31 -0.91 -8.25 0.60
CA VAL A 31 -1.15 -8.44 -0.83
C VAL A 31 -0.63 -9.79 -1.30
N ALA A 32 0.53 -10.23 -0.84
CA ALA A 32 1.08 -11.56 -1.14
C ALA A 32 0.23 -12.70 -0.56
N ALA A 33 -0.38 -12.48 0.61
CA ALA A 33 -1.20 -13.49 1.28
C ALA A 33 -2.65 -13.56 0.73
N ASN A 34 -3.22 -12.44 0.31
CA ASN A 34 -4.63 -12.34 -0.09
C ASN A 34 -4.83 -12.32 -1.61
N TYR A 35 -3.82 -11.92 -2.39
CA TYR A 35 -3.90 -11.83 -3.83
C TYR A 35 -2.76 -12.64 -4.47
N LYS A 36 -3.02 -13.21 -5.65
CA LYS A 36 -1.98 -13.80 -6.50
C LYS A 36 -1.12 -12.70 -7.13
N PHE A 37 -0.40 -11.93 -6.31
CA PHE A 37 0.43 -10.81 -6.73
C PHE A 37 1.89 -11.06 -6.30
N ASP A 38 2.77 -11.18 -7.29
CA ASP A 38 4.21 -11.36 -7.08
C ASP A 38 4.86 -10.09 -6.55
N VAL A 39 4.88 -9.92 -5.23
CA VAL A 39 5.52 -8.77 -4.56
C VAL A 39 7.03 -8.68 -4.82
N ASP A 40 7.69 -9.79 -5.14
CA ASP A 40 9.12 -9.82 -5.49
C ASP A 40 9.38 -9.23 -6.88
N LYS A 41 8.56 -9.59 -7.87
CA LYS A 41 8.69 -9.06 -9.25
C LYS A 41 8.03 -7.69 -9.41
N GLN A 42 6.87 -7.50 -8.79
CA GLN A 42 5.99 -6.33 -8.96
C GLN A 42 6.07 -5.36 -7.77
N GLY A 43 7.01 -5.55 -6.84
CA GLY A 43 7.16 -4.67 -5.67
C GLY A 43 7.45 -3.20 -6.03
N HIS A 44 8.08 -2.97 -7.19
CA HIS A 44 8.30 -1.63 -7.74
C HIS A 44 6.98 -0.95 -8.18
N VAL A 45 6.04 -1.72 -8.75
CA VAL A 45 4.70 -1.25 -9.10
C VAL A 45 3.97 -0.80 -7.85
N LEU A 46 4.00 -1.60 -6.79
CA LEU A 46 3.35 -1.26 -5.52
C LEU A 46 3.89 0.05 -4.92
N ARG A 47 5.21 0.24 -4.95
CA ARG A 47 5.86 1.49 -4.52
C ARG A 47 5.45 2.70 -5.37
N ARG A 48 5.40 2.53 -6.69
CA ARG A 48 5.00 3.60 -7.64
C ARG A 48 3.54 3.98 -7.45
N THR A 49 2.67 3.00 -7.27
CA THR A 49 1.24 3.22 -7.03
C THR A 49 1.03 3.91 -5.69
N LEU A 50 1.72 3.50 -4.63
CA LEU A 50 1.67 4.19 -3.33
C LEU A 50 2.05 5.67 -3.44
N LYS A 51 3.17 5.99 -4.12
CA LYS A 51 3.56 7.39 -4.37
C LYS A 51 2.47 8.15 -5.12
N ARG A 52 1.95 7.60 -6.21
CA ARG A 52 0.87 8.22 -7.00
C ARG A 52 -0.40 8.47 -6.18
N MET A 53 -0.78 7.53 -5.31
CA MET A 53 -1.98 7.70 -4.48
C MET A 53 -1.79 8.73 -3.37
N VAL A 54 -0.55 8.90 -2.88
CA VAL A 54 -0.21 9.99 -1.97
C VAL A 54 -0.20 11.34 -2.70
N GLU A 55 0.42 11.41 -3.89
CA GLU A 55 0.41 12.61 -4.74
C GLU A 55 -1.02 13.03 -5.14
N LYS A 56 -1.90 12.05 -5.38
CA LYS A 56 -3.32 12.28 -5.67
C LYS A 56 -4.14 12.68 -4.42
N GLY A 57 -3.57 12.61 -3.23
CA GLY A 57 -4.25 12.89 -1.97
C GLY A 57 -5.23 11.80 -1.51
N THR A 58 -5.28 10.64 -2.19
CA THR A 58 -6.13 9.51 -1.81
C THR A 58 -5.59 8.79 -0.57
N LEU A 59 -4.26 8.80 -0.38
CA LEU A 59 -3.62 8.33 0.84
C LEU A 59 -2.82 9.46 1.48
N THR A 60 -2.81 9.50 2.81
CA THR A 60 -1.89 10.33 3.58
C THR A 60 -0.71 9.48 4.05
N GLN A 61 0.48 10.08 4.04
CA GLN A 61 1.67 9.49 4.64
C GLN A 61 1.94 10.17 5.99
N PRO A 62 1.35 9.71 7.10
CA PRO A 62 1.50 10.33 8.42
C PRO A 62 2.92 10.24 8.98
N LYS A 63 3.73 9.27 8.55
CA LYS A 63 5.11 9.08 9.01
C LYS A 63 6.03 8.75 7.86
N GLY A 64 7.19 9.40 7.83
CA GLY A 64 8.22 9.22 6.81
C GLY A 64 8.10 10.23 5.67
N LYS A 65 9.11 10.23 4.78
CA LYS A 65 9.17 11.09 3.60
C LYS A 65 9.43 10.18 2.38
N GLY A 66 8.53 10.16 1.40
CA GLY A 66 8.72 9.42 0.15
C GLY A 66 8.14 8.00 0.15
N ALA A 67 8.93 6.97 -0.19
CA ALA A 67 8.45 5.57 -0.25
C ALA A 67 8.61 4.80 1.08
N SER A 68 9.22 5.46 2.07
CA SER A 68 9.56 4.90 3.37
C SER A 68 8.64 5.55 4.39
N GLY A 69 7.69 4.78 4.91
CA GLY A 69 6.70 5.33 5.81
C GLY A 69 5.50 4.44 6.08
N SER A 70 4.59 4.99 6.87
CA SER A 70 3.26 4.47 7.11
C SER A 70 2.26 5.22 6.23
N PHE A 71 1.27 4.51 5.70
CA PHE A 71 0.23 5.05 4.84
C PHE A 71 -1.13 4.89 5.51
N LYS A 72 -1.96 5.92 5.44
CA LYS A 72 -3.37 5.89 5.86
C LYS A 72 -4.25 6.30 4.69
N ILE A 73 -5.46 5.77 4.68
CA ILE A 73 -6.54 6.36 3.89
C ILE A 73 -6.78 7.75 4.49
N SER A 74 -6.68 8.78 3.64
CA SER A 74 -6.93 10.16 4.06
C SER A 74 -8.39 10.39 4.37
#